data_AF-A0A067BEK2-F1
#
_entry.id   AF-A0A067BEK2-F1
#
_cell.length_a   1.000
_cell.length_b   1.000
_cell.length_c   1.000
_cell.angle_alpha   90.00
_cell.angle_beta   90.00
_cell.angle_gamma   90.00
#
_symmetry.space_group_name_H-M   'P 1'
#
loop_
_entity.id
_entity.type
_entity.pdbx_description
1 polymer ?
#
loop_
_entity_poly.entity_id
_entity_poly.type
_entity_poly.pdbx_seq_one_letter_code
_entity_poly.pdbx_strand_id
1 'polypeptide(L)'
;MAQPLGKLDLEERVSYIASATPHDAEKDGYADVKTPGELEDGALVEGGALHLFSREAFGLFSQYGAIGIIYGMIPYLSYALYTNYLGMEGYQTASYGVLVTTGWSFKVFWGMLSDCFPIFGYRRKSWMLVGWTITMLCLAIMTFSPFGAPYCDRRLTKDLCNLPIENVKPSDIALYFDLDAPNR
;
A
#
# COMPACT_ATOMS: atom_id res chain seq x y z
N MET A 1 -23.69 -22.72 -55.55
CA MET A 1 -23.56 -22.23 -54.16
C MET A 1 -24.24 -20.86 -54.12
N ALA A 2 -25.49 -20.79 -53.67
CA ALA A 2 -26.26 -19.55 -53.59
C ALA A 2 -26.99 -19.52 -52.24
N GLN A 3 -26.56 -18.63 -51.35
CA GLN A 3 -27.14 -18.39 -50.03
C GLN A 3 -28.29 -17.37 -50.13
N PRO A 4 -29.27 -17.37 -49.20
CA PRO A 4 -30.61 -16.86 -49.45
C PRO A 4 -30.76 -15.36 -49.14
N LEU A 5 -31.28 -14.62 -50.13
CA LEU A 5 -31.57 -13.18 -50.16
C LEU A 5 -32.69 -12.73 -49.20
N GLY A 6 -33.40 -13.64 -48.52
CA GLY A 6 -34.61 -13.32 -47.76
C GLY A 6 -34.42 -12.90 -46.29
N LYS A 7 -33.25 -13.14 -45.68
CA LYS A 7 -33.05 -12.85 -44.25
C LYS A 7 -32.70 -11.39 -43.97
N LEU A 8 -31.88 -10.77 -44.82
CA LEU A 8 -31.47 -9.37 -44.64
C LEU A 8 -32.64 -8.39 -44.81
N ASP A 9 -33.51 -8.63 -45.78
CA ASP A 9 -34.65 -7.74 -46.09
C ASP A 9 -35.72 -7.78 -44.97
N LEU A 10 -35.82 -8.90 -44.26
CA LEU A 10 -36.67 -9.03 -43.07
C LEU A 10 -36.11 -8.25 -41.87
N GLU A 11 -34.80 -8.30 -41.63
CA GLU A 11 -34.16 -7.56 -40.55
C GLU A 11 -34.24 -6.03 -40.78
N GLU A 12 -34.07 -5.58 -42.01
CA GLU A 12 -34.16 -4.16 -42.36
C GLU A 12 -35.58 -3.61 -42.15
N ARG A 13 -36.62 -4.35 -42.54
CA ARG A 13 -38.02 -3.93 -42.33
C ARG A 13 -38.49 -3.94 -40.89
N VAL A 14 -37.94 -4.81 -40.04
CA VAL A 14 -38.24 -4.83 -38.60
C VAL A 14 -37.63 -3.61 -37.90
N SER A 15 -36.43 -3.18 -38.33
CA SER A 15 -35.78 -1.99 -37.78
C SER A 15 -36.51 -0.68 -38.13
N TYR A 16 -37.10 -0.60 -39.32
CA TYR A 16 -37.83 0.59 -39.77
C TYR A 16 -39.17 0.78 -39.03
N ILE A 17 -39.89 -0.30 -38.75
CA ILE A 17 -41.18 -0.24 -38.02
C ILE A 17 -40.97 0.18 -36.56
N ALA A 18 -39.85 -0.22 -35.93
CA ALA A 18 -39.52 0.15 -34.56
C ALA A 18 -39.14 1.63 -34.40
N SER A 19 -38.71 2.31 -35.47
CA SER A 19 -38.26 3.71 -35.41
C SER A 19 -39.34 4.74 -35.75
N ALA A 20 -40.46 4.32 -36.36
CA ALA A 20 -41.49 5.23 -36.88
C ALA A 20 -42.72 5.40 -35.95
N THR A 21 -42.71 4.86 -34.74
CA THR A 21 -43.84 5.03 -33.80
C THR A 21 -43.59 6.22 -32.84
N PRO A 22 -44.49 7.22 -32.80
CA PRO A 22 -44.38 8.31 -31.83
C PRO A 22 -44.72 7.82 -30.42
N HIS A 23 -43.97 8.37 -29.47
CA HIS A 23 -44.08 8.22 -28.02
C HIS A 23 -45.54 8.19 -27.50
N ASP A 24 -45.85 7.17 -26.68
CA ASP A 24 -46.78 7.17 -25.53
C ASP A 24 -47.71 5.94 -25.49
N ALA A 25 -47.22 4.84 -24.92
CA ALA A 25 -47.93 4.02 -23.92
C ALA A 25 -47.16 2.72 -23.63
N GLU A 26 -47.00 2.45 -22.34
CA GLU A 26 -46.87 1.12 -21.73
C GLU A 26 -45.47 0.45 -21.65
N LYS A 27 -45.00 0.47 -20.39
CA LYS A 27 -43.99 -0.36 -19.75
C LYS A 27 -44.00 -1.82 -20.24
N ASP A 28 -42.92 -2.28 -20.86
CA ASP A 28 -42.03 -3.34 -20.36
C ASP A 28 -41.06 -3.80 -21.45
N GLY A 29 -39.81 -4.01 -21.06
CA GLY A 29 -38.92 -4.95 -21.73
C GLY A 29 -38.24 -4.48 -23.02
N TYR A 30 -37.15 -3.71 -22.90
CA TYR A 30 -35.89 -4.00 -23.64
C TYR A 30 -34.74 -3.11 -23.15
N ALA A 31 -34.12 -3.49 -22.02
CA ALA A 31 -32.85 -2.93 -21.61
C ALA A 31 -32.06 -3.97 -20.80
N ASP A 32 -31.63 -5.06 -21.44
CA ASP A 32 -30.82 -6.09 -20.75
C ASP A 32 -29.74 -6.75 -21.64
N VAL A 33 -29.05 -5.99 -22.50
CA VAL A 33 -27.82 -6.50 -23.16
C VAL A 33 -26.76 -5.41 -23.36
N LYS A 34 -26.60 -4.48 -22.41
CA LYS A 34 -25.43 -3.60 -22.37
C LYS A 34 -24.77 -3.72 -21.01
N THR A 35 -23.71 -4.54 -21.00
CA THR A 35 -22.79 -4.76 -19.88
C THR A 35 -23.49 -5.51 -18.73
N PRO A 36 -22.90 -6.56 -18.13
CA PRO A 36 -23.51 -7.20 -16.96
C PRO A 36 -23.68 -6.15 -15.86
N GLY A 37 -24.92 -5.69 -15.64
CA GLY A 37 -25.27 -4.74 -14.58
C GLY A 37 -25.03 -5.28 -13.17
N GLU A 38 -24.72 -6.57 -13.05
CA GLU A 38 -24.27 -7.24 -11.83
C GLU A 38 -22.78 -7.06 -11.52
N LEU A 39 -22.03 -6.28 -12.30
CA LEU A 39 -20.63 -5.95 -12.00
C LEU A 39 -20.43 -4.52 -11.45
N GLU A 40 -21.49 -3.71 -11.36
CA GLU A 40 -21.45 -2.41 -10.64
C GLU A 40 -21.86 -2.52 -9.16
N ASP A 41 -22.17 -3.73 -8.65
CA ASP A 41 -22.16 -4.01 -7.21
C ASP A 41 -20.83 -4.67 -6.84
N GLY A 42 -19.76 -3.88 -6.94
CA GLY A 42 -18.36 -4.31 -6.87
C GLY A 42 -17.89 -4.74 -5.47
N ALA A 43 -18.59 -5.64 -4.80
CA ALA A 43 -18.13 -6.28 -3.58
C ALA A 43 -18.45 -7.79 -3.55
N LEU A 44 -17.43 -8.62 -3.33
CA LEU A 44 -17.57 -10.06 -3.04
C LEU A 44 -18.24 -10.36 -1.67
N VAL A 45 -18.82 -9.34 -1.02
CA VAL A 45 -19.49 -9.37 0.29
C VAL A 45 -20.56 -8.28 0.26
N GLU A 46 -21.77 -8.56 0.76
CA GLU A 46 -22.81 -7.54 0.93
C GLU A 46 -22.26 -6.35 1.75
N GLY A 47 -22.11 -5.21 1.09
CA GLY A 47 -21.53 -4.02 1.67
C GLY A 47 -21.75 -2.83 0.76
N GLY A 48 -22.96 -2.25 0.83
CA GLY A 48 -23.28 -1.03 0.11
C GLY A 48 -22.35 0.14 0.47
N ALA A 49 -22.44 1.24 -0.28
CA ALA A 49 -21.60 2.41 -0.09
C ALA A 49 -21.60 2.87 1.39
N LEU A 50 -20.41 2.93 1.99
CA LEU A 50 -20.21 3.43 3.34
C LEU A 50 -20.59 4.91 3.40
N HIS A 51 -21.47 5.27 4.33
CA HIS A 51 -21.78 6.67 4.59
C HIS A 51 -20.51 7.40 5.06
N LEU A 52 -20.11 8.47 4.37
CA LEU A 52 -18.84 9.17 4.59
C LEU A 52 -18.65 9.68 6.02
N PHE A 53 -19.74 10.01 6.72
CA PHE A 53 -19.72 10.45 8.12
C PHE A 53 -20.02 9.32 9.13
N SER A 54 -20.01 8.07 8.70
CA SER A 54 -20.12 6.92 9.61
C SER A 54 -18.85 6.73 10.44
N ARG A 55 -18.99 6.19 11.66
CA ARG A 55 -17.85 5.79 12.51
C ARG A 55 -16.91 4.81 11.80
N GLU A 56 -17.46 3.98 10.91
CA GLU A 56 -16.69 3.02 10.12
C GLU A 56 -15.82 3.73 9.07
N ALA A 57 -16.34 4.79 8.43
CA ALA A 57 -15.59 5.59 7.48
C ALA A 57 -14.44 6.35 8.16
N PHE A 58 -14.68 6.93 9.34
CA PHE A 58 -13.61 7.54 10.14
C PHE A 58 -12.52 6.53 10.54
N GLY A 59 -12.89 5.31 10.91
CA GLY A 59 -11.93 4.23 11.17
C GLY A 59 -11.06 3.94 9.95
N LEU A 60 -11.69 3.83 8.78
CA LEU A 60 -11.00 3.58 7.52
C LEU A 60 -10.07 4.74 7.12
N PHE A 61 -10.52 6.00 7.26
CA PHE A 61 -9.66 7.15 7.01
C PHE A 61 -8.49 7.25 7.98
N SER A 62 -8.71 6.98 9.27
CA SER A 62 -7.64 6.98 10.27
C SER A 62 -6.57 5.92 9.96
N GLN A 63 -7.00 4.76 9.47
CA GLN A 63 -6.11 3.70 9.04
C GLN A 63 -5.23 4.14 7.86
N TYR A 64 -5.84 4.72 6.83
CA TYR A 64 -5.10 5.23 5.67
C TYR A 64 -4.16 6.37 6.04
N GLY A 65 -4.57 7.25 6.97
CA GLY A 65 -3.70 8.29 7.52
C GLY A 65 -2.49 7.70 8.26
N ALA A 66 -2.69 6.71 9.12
CA ALA A 66 -1.62 6.03 9.84
C ALA A 66 -0.65 5.31 8.88
N ILE A 67 -1.17 4.67 7.84
CA ILE A 67 -0.36 4.10 6.75
C ILE A 67 0.49 5.20 6.09
N GLY A 68 -0.12 6.34 5.74
CA GLY A 68 0.61 7.47 5.15
C GLY A 68 1.76 7.99 6.02
N ILE A 69 1.54 8.10 7.34
CA ILE A 69 2.58 8.49 8.30
C ILE A 69 3.72 7.47 8.29
N ILE A 70 3.42 6.17 8.39
CA ILE A 70 4.42 5.11 8.40
C ILE A 70 5.23 5.10 7.10
N TYR A 71 4.56 5.21 5.95
CA TYR A 71 5.22 5.25 4.65
C TYR A 71 6.08 6.49 4.43
N GLY A 72 5.71 7.63 5.01
CA GLY A 72 6.54 8.83 4.97
C GLY A 72 7.74 8.74 5.93
N MET A 73 7.50 8.23 7.14
CA MET A 73 8.51 8.24 8.21
C MET A 73 9.60 7.19 8.03
N ILE A 74 9.25 5.93 7.75
CA ILE A 74 10.23 4.83 7.66
C ILE A 74 11.39 5.15 6.70
N PRO A 75 11.16 5.55 5.43
CA PRO A 75 12.26 5.81 4.50
C PRO A 75 13.08 7.05 4.88
N TYR A 76 12.45 8.07 5.46
CA TYR A 76 13.16 9.25 5.92
C TYR A 76 14.06 8.95 7.12
N LEU A 77 13.53 8.19 8.10
CA LEU A 77 14.30 7.75 9.25
C LEU A 77 15.39 6.76 8.85
N SER A 78 15.16 5.86 7.90
CA SER A 78 16.18 4.89 7.49
C SER A 78 17.43 5.58 6.94
N TYR A 79 17.25 6.65 6.16
CA TYR A 79 18.41 7.44 5.69
C TYR A 79 19.11 8.16 6.85
N ALA A 80 18.35 8.83 7.72
CA ALA A 80 18.92 9.55 8.86
C ALA A 80 19.63 8.63 9.87
N LEU A 81 19.13 7.43 10.08
CA LEU A 81 19.72 6.46 11.00
C LEU A 81 20.88 5.71 10.32
N TYR A 82 20.63 4.99 9.25
CA TYR A 82 21.64 4.11 8.68
C TYR A 82 22.78 4.88 8.02
N THR A 83 22.48 5.92 7.24
CA THR A 83 23.52 6.70 6.56
C THR A 83 24.14 7.76 7.48
N ASN A 84 23.33 8.57 8.17
CA ASN A 84 23.89 9.69 8.95
C ASN A 84 24.31 9.33 10.38
N TYR A 85 23.67 8.35 11.05
CA TYR A 85 24.00 7.96 12.43
C TYR A 85 24.97 6.78 12.48
N LEU A 86 24.72 5.70 11.75
CA LEU A 86 25.59 4.51 11.72
C LEU A 86 26.73 4.63 10.69
N GLY A 87 26.63 5.53 9.70
CA GLY A 87 27.66 5.68 8.68
C GLY A 87 27.74 4.53 7.69
N MET A 88 26.65 3.78 7.50
CA MET A 88 26.61 2.63 6.58
C MET A 88 26.84 3.04 5.13
N GLU A 89 27.46 2.14 4.36
CA GLU A 89 27.66 2.34 2.93
C GLU A 89 26.33 2.37 2.17
N GLY A 90 26.33 3.07 1.03
CA GLY A 90 25.13 3.26 0.21
C GLY A 90 24.49 1.94 -0.23
N TYR A 91 25.29 0.89 -0.48
CA TYR A 91 24.74 -0.41 -0.86
C TYR A 91 24.01 -1.10 0.30
N GLN A 92 24.51 -1.00 1.54
CA GLN A 92 23.86 -1.61 2.71
C GLN A 92 22.51 -0.93 2.97
N THR A 93 22.47 0.40 2.85
CA THR A 93 21.23 1.18 2.97
C THR A 93 20.27 0.87 1.81
N ALA A 94 20.77 0.66 0.59
CA ALA A 94 19.94 0.27 -0.56
C ALA A 94 19.32 -1.12 -0.37
N SER A 95 20.06 -2.09 0.18
CA SER A 95 19.54 -3.41 0.52
C SER A 95 18.38 -3.33 1.51
N TYR A 96 18.45 -2.46 2.52
CA TYR A 96 17.33 -2.20 3.43
C TYR A 96 16.09 -1.71 2.69
N GLY A 97 16.24 -0.77 1.76
CA GLY A 97 15.13 -0.28 0.93
C GLY A 97 14.44 -1.41 0.13
N VAL A 98 15.22 -2.34 -0.42
CA VAL A 98 14.68 -3.51 -1.14
C VAL A 98 13.92 -4.47 -0.21
N LEU A 99 14.39 -4.65 1.03
CA LEU A 99 13.68 -5.47 2.02
C LEU A 99 12.31 -4.88 2.37
N VAL A 100 12.23 -3.55 2.51
CA VAL A 100 10.96 -2.85 2.75
C VAL A 100 10.02 -2.99 1.55
N THR A 101 10.53 -2.85 0.32
CA THR A 101 9.68 -3.00 -0.88
C THR A 101 9.23 -4.45 -1.10
N THR A 102 10.05 -5.43 -0.74
CA THR A 102 9.70 -6.85 -0.80
C THR A 102 8.53 -7.19 0.14
N GLY A 103 8.41 -6.48 1.26
CA GLY A 103 7.26 -6.58 2.17
C GLY A 103 5.90 -6.38 1.47
N TRP A 104 5.84 -5.53 0.44
CA TRP A 104 4.61 -5.31 -0.33
C TRP A 104 4.16 -6.54 -1.11
N SER A 105 5.09 -7.36 -1.57
CA SER A 105 4.77 -8.61 -2.29
C SER A 105 4.00 -9.59 -1.41
N PHE A 106 4.25 -9.57 -0.09
CA PHE A 106 3.55 -10.44 0.86
C PHE A 106 2.07 -10.08 1.05
N LYS A 107 1.63 -8.89 0.61
CA LYS A 107 0.23 -8.46 0.68
C LYS A 107 -0.71 -9.44 0.00
N VAL A 108 -0.29 -10.06 -1.11
CA VAL A 108 -1.12 -11.02 -1.86
C VAL A 108 -1.41 -12.26 -1.03
N PHE A 109 -0.40 -12.80 -0.34
CA PHE A 109 -0.58 -13.96 0.54
C PHE A 109 -1.46 -13.62 1.74
N TRP A 110 -1.29 -12.43 2.34
CA TRP A 110 -2.16 -11.99 3.42
C TRP A 110 -3.61 -11.77 2.96
N GLY A 111 -3.80 -11.26 1.74
CA GLY A 111 -5.11 -11.14 1.11
C GLY A 111 -5.78 -12.50 0.96
N MET A 112 -5.08 -13.47 0.36
CA MET A 112 -5.58 -14.84 0.16
C MET A 112 -5.92 -15.53 1.49
N LEU A 113 -5.08 -15.41 2.50
CA LEU A 113 -5.35 -15.95 3.84
C LEU A 113 -6.60 -15.32 4.46
N SER A 114 -6.79 -14.01 4.31
CA SER A 114 -7.96 -13.31 4.83
C SER A 114 -9.26 -13.70 4.14
N ASP A 115 -9.19 -14.10 2.87
CA ASP A 115 -10.35 -14.54 2.08
C ASP A 115 -10.75 -15.99 2.41
N CYS A 116 -9.79 -16.86 2.71
CA CYS A 116 -10.02 -18.28 3.00
C CYS A 116 -10.41 -18.58 4.45
N PHE A 117 -9.94 -17.79 5.43
CA PHE A 117 -10.14 -18.07 6.86
C PHE A 117 -10.94 -16.95 7.56
N PRO A 118 -12.27 -17.10 7.74
CA PRO A 118 -13.05 -16.17 8.54
C PRO A 118 -12.75 -16.35 10.04
N ILE A 119 -12.29 -15.29 10.70
CA ILE A 119 -12.02 -15.29 12.15
C ILE A 119 -13.23 -14.65 12.87
N PHE A 120 -13.89 -15.43 13.76
CA PHE A 120 -15.06 -14.99 14.55
C PHE A 120 -16.23 -14.44 13.72
N GLY A 121 -16.44 -14.93 12.49
CA GLY A 121 -17.53 -14.49 11.62
C GLY A 121 -17.30 -13.16 10.87
N TYR A 122 -16.19 -12.45 11.16
CA TYR A 122 -15.79 -11.23 10.44
C TYR A 122 -14.56 -11.49 9.56
N ARG A 123 -14.69 -11.26 8.25
CA ARG A 123 -13.60 -11.52 7.28
C ARG A 123 -12.59 -10.40 7.09
N ARG A 124 -12.95 -9.13 7.26
CA ARG A 124 -12.00 -8.01 7.00
C ARG A 124 -11.59 -7.25 8.27
N LYS A 125 -12.53 -7.08 9.22
CA LYS A 125 -12.30 -6.35 10.47
C LYS A 125 -11.29 -7.05 11.39
N SER A 126 -11.41 -8.37 11.56
CA SER A 126 -10.51 -9.17 12.42
C SER A 126 -9.08 -9.18 11.88
N TRP A 127 -8.90 -9.41 10.59
CA TRP A 127 -7.59 -9.45 9.94
C TRP A 127 -6.88 -8.09 9.94
N MET A 128 -7.64 -7.00 9.83
CA MET A 128 -7.11 -5.64 9.99
C MET A 128 -6.54 -5.42 11.40
N LEU A 129 -7.26 -5.82 12.45
CA LEU A 129 -6.75 -5.70 13.83
C LEU A 129 -5.47 -6.50 14.03
N VAL A 130 -5.42 -7.75 13.55
CA VAL A 130 -4.21 -8.59 13.61
C VAL A 130 -3.03 -7.89 12.93
N GLY A 131 -3.21 -7.37 11.71
CA GLY A 131 -2.17 -6.62 11.01
C GLY A 131 -1.66 -5.43 11.82
N TRP A 132 -2.56 -4.63 12.40
CA TRP A 132 -2.18 -3.50 13.26
C TRP A 132 -1.48 -3.91 14.54
N THR A 133 -1.87 -5.01 15.18
CA THR A 133 -1.18 -5.51 16.38
C THR A 133 0.26 -5.94 16.08
N ILE A 134 0.48 -6.60 14.94
CA ILE A 134 1.83 -6.99 14.49
C ILE A 134 2.67 -5.74 14.21
N THR A 135 2.10 -4.75 13.50
CA THR A 135 2.78 -3.49 13.23
C THR A 135 3.16 -2.77 14.53
N MET A 136 2.25 -2.68 15.50
CA MET A 136 2.52 -2.07 16.80
C MET A 136 3.64 -2.79 17.55
N LEU A 137 3.66 -4.12 17.52
CA LEU A 137 4.73 -4.91 18.13
C LEU A 137 6.09 -4.65 17.45
N CYS A 138 6.15 -4.67 16.13
CA CYS A 138 7.38 -4.39 15.38
C CYS A 138 7.90 -2.97 15.66
N LEU A 139 7.02 -1.97 15.64
CA LEU A 139 7.38 -0.59 15.96
C LEU A 139 7.82 -0.43 17.42
N ALA A 140 7.20 -1.15 18.36
CA ALA A 140 7.63 -1.16 19.75
C ALA A 140 9.05 -1.73 19.88
N ILE A 141 9.33 -2.88 19.25
CA ILE A 141 10.68 -3.46 19.24
C ILE A 141 11.69 -2.48 18.66
N MET A 142 11.39 -1.85 17.53
CA MET A 142 12.26 -0.83 16.94
C MET A 142 12.47 0.39 17.85
N THR A 143 11.45 0.79 18.61
CA THR A 143 11.52 1.96 19.50
C THR A 143 12.34 1.69 20.75
N PHE A 144 12.24 0.47 21.30
CA PHE A 144 12.93 0.10 22.54
C PHE A 144 14.30 -0.55 22.32
N SER A 145 14.66 -0.91 21.09
CA SER A 145 15.99 -1.42 20.76
C SER A 145 17.00 -0.26 20.74
N PRO A 146 18.03 -0.27 21.60
CA PRO A 146 19.03 0.80 21.60
C PRO A 146 19.88 0.71 20.33
N PHE A 147 19.91 1.81 19.57
CA PHE A 147 20.96 2.03 18.59
C PHE A 147 22.23 2.38 19.36
N GLY A 148 23.32 1.64 19.16
CA GLY A 148 24.59 1.83 19.88
C GLY A 148 25.21 3.22 19.69
N ALA A 149 26.50 3.35 20.02
CA ALA A 149 27.19 4.62 19.82
C ALA A 149 27.15 5.05 18.33
N PRO A 150 26.99 6.37 18.04
CA PRO A 150 26.98 6.87 16.67
C PRO A 150 28.36 6.74 16.04
N TYR A 151 28.38 6.64 14.71
CA TYR A 151 29.61 6.59 13.93
C TYR A 151 30.53 7.79 14.17
N CYS A 152 29.94 9.00 14.27
CA CYS A 152 30.64 10.21 14.70
C CYS A 152 29.76 10.97 15.69
N ASP A 153 30.30 11.24 16.88
CA ASP A 153 29.54 11.94 17.92
C ASP A 153 29.52 13.45 17.66
N ARG A 154 28.53 13.88 16.86
CA ARG A 154 28.31 15.30 16.50
C ARG A 154 28.05 16.22 17.70
N ARG A 155 27.83 15.67 18.89
CA ARG A 155 27.66 16.45 20.14
C ARG A 155 29.00 17.00 20.64
N LEU A 156 30.07 16.23 20.47
CA LEU A 156 31.40 16.54 20.99
C LEU A 156 32.23 17.32 19.95
N THR A 157 32.10 16.98 18.66
CA THR A 157 32.87 17.63 17.59
C THR A 157 32.04 17.81 16.32
N LYS A 158 31.46 19.00 16.11
CA LYS A 158 30.68 19.32 14.89
C LYS A 158 31.53 19.41 13.63
N ASP A 159 32.76 19.90 13.73
CA ASP A 159 33.58 20.23 12.57
C ASP A 159 34.33 19.01 12.02
N LEU A 160 34.69 18.05 12.87
CA LEU A 160 35.39 16.83 12.48
C LEU A 160 34.50 15.85 11.70
N CYS A 161 33.20 15.76 12.01
CA CYS A 161 32.31 14.82 11.34
C CYS A 161 32.04 15.16 9.86
N ASN A 162 32.38 16.37 9.41
CA ASN A 162 32.24 16.78 8.00
C ASN A 162 33.53 16.58 7.18
N LEU A 163 34.63 16.21 7.84
CA LEU A 163 35.91 15.96 7.17
C LEU A 163 36.00 14.48 6.75
N PRO A 164 36.58 14.17 5.59
CA PRO A 164 36.96 12.80 5.25
C PRO A 164 37.89 12.25 6.34
N ILE A 165 37.69 10.99 6.74
CA ILE A 165 38.46 10.32 7.80
C ILE A 165 39.98 10.44 7.57
N GLU A 166 40.41 10.42 6.31
CA GLU A 166 41.82 10.58 5.91
C GLU A 166 42.46 11.90 6.37
N ASN A 167 41.65 12.95 6.54
CA ASN A 167 42.11 14.28 6.97
C ASN A 167 41.99 14.48 8.48
N VAL A 168 41.48 13.50 9.22
CA VAL A 168 41.31 13.56 10.68
C VAL A 168 42.56 12.98 11.35
N LYS A 169 43.00 13.61 12.45
CA LYS A 169 44.16 13.11 13.21
C LYS A 169 43.82 11.74 13.82
N PRO A 170 44.76 10.76 13.81
CA PRO A 170 44.51 9.42 14.34
C PRO A 170 44.07 9.39 15.81
N SER A 171 44.53 10.35 16.61
CA SER A 171 44.13 10.52 18.02
C SER A 171 42.66 10.87 18.20
N ASP A 172 42.11 11.64 17.27
CA ASP A 172 40.75 12.17 17.36
C ASP A 172 39.75 11.14 16.81
N ILE A 173 40.19 10.30 15.86
CA ILE A 173 39.41 9.16 15.36
C ILE A 173 39.08 8.19 16.50
N ALA A 174 40.09 7.80 17.29
CA ALA A 174 39.90 6.84 18.39
C ALA A 174 39.02 7.37 19.54
N LEU A 175 38.85 8.69 19.64
CA LEU A 175 38.13 9.33 20.74
C LEU A 175 36.69 9.72 20.38
N TYR A 176 36.41 10.01 19.10
CA TYR A 176 35.12 10.54 18.66
C TYR A 176 34.40 9.71 17.59
N PHE A 177 35.06 8.69 17.00
CA PHE A 177 34.47 7.85 15.96
C PHE A 177 34.35 6.38 16.41
N ASP A 178 33.16 5.79 16.25
CA ASP A 178 32.93 4.35 16.40
C ASP A 178 32.87 3.70 15.00
N LEU A 179 34.01 3.17 14.54
CA LEU A 179 34.14 2.55 13.21
C LEU A 179 33.38 1.21 13.10
N ASP A 180 32.97 0.62 14.22
CA ASP A 180 32.16 -0.60 14.24
C ASP A 180 30.65 -0.31 14.16
N ALA A 181 30.24 0.96 14.22
CA ALA A 181 28.84 1.35 14.14
C ALA A 181 28.09 0.79 12.90
N PRO A 182 28.67 0.71 11.68
CA PRO A 182 28.01 0.13 10.51
C PRO A 182 27.74 -1.38 10.58
N ASN A 183 28.44 -2.10 11.46
CA ASN A 183 28.37 -3.57 11.54
C ASN A 183 27.42 -4.09 12.63
N ARG A 184 26.73 -3.20 13.35
CA ARG A 184 25.82 -3.54 14.46
C ARG A 184 24.36 -3.63 14.04
#